data_AF-T0RH40-F1
#
_entry.id   AF-T0RH40-F1
#
_cell.length_a   1.000
_cell.length_b   1.000
_cell.length_c   1.000
_cell.angle_alpha   90.00
_cell.angle_beta   90.00
_cell.angle_gamma   90.00
#
_symmetry.space_group_name_H-M   'P 1'
#
loop_
_entity.id
_entity.type
_entity.pdbx_description
1 polymer ?
#
loop_
_entity_poly.entity_id
_entity_poly.type
_entity_poly.pdbx_seq_one_letter_code
_entity_poly.pdbx_strand_id
1 'polypeptide(L)'
;MRTIIFALISLSIFANPGPEKLKFYQGVFLDLAKTDSKKIPDPISDNPINTELLVAKNSKNKTIGYIREITTTTGCNSECLPVIFTLFYNQDKVLVKLKSIPGLTKKYHARFTDKDYQKLDMILALNPEIFKKVGHPTEMVDAISGATKKEFENDVVKNAAYTSLRVNLYNQQTIEELKKLF
;
A
#
# COMPACT_ATOMS: atom_id res chain seq x y z
N MET A 1 17.20 13.38 -45.67
CA MET A 1 17.24 13.02 -44.23
C MET A 1 16.07 12.10 -43.93
N ARG A 2 16.33 10.82 -43.62
CA ARG A 2 15.28 9.86 -43.22
C ARG A 2 15.12 9.89 -41.71
N THR A 3 14.00 10.42 -41.23
CA THR A 3 13.65 10.41 -39.80
C THR A 3 13.23 9.00 -39.42
N ILE A 4 14.04 8.32 -38.60
CA ILE A 4 13.69 7.02 -38.01
C ILE A 4 12.81 7.31 -36.79
N ILE A 5 11.53 6.94 -36.86
CA ILE A 5 10.61 6.97 -35.72
C ILE A 5 10.90 5.72 -34.89
N PHE A 6 11.49 5.89 -33.71
CA PHE A 6 11.57 4.83 -32.70
C PHE A 6 10.20 4.70 -32.01
N ALA A 7 9.41 3.73 -32.44
CA ALA A 7 8.23 3.32 -31.68
C ALA A 7 8.69 2.59 -30.42
N LEU A 8 8.52 3.21 -29.24
CA LEU A 8 8.66 2.54 -27.96
C LEU A 8 7.53 1.53 -27.79
N ILE A 9 7.80 0.27 -28.14
CA ILE A 9 6.92 -0.86 -27.84
C ILE A 9 7.10 -1.18 -26.36
N SER A 10 6.12 -0.80 -25.53
CA SER A 10 6.07 -1.21 -24.13
C SER A 10 5.68 -2.69 -24.06
N LEU A 11 6.68 -3.56 -23.94
CA LEU A 11 6.46 -4.98 -23.65
C LEU A 11 5.86 -5.10 -22.25
N SER A 12 4.54 -5.32 -22.21
CA SER A 12 3.85 -5.69 -20.97
C SER A 12 4.23 -7.13 -20.63
N ILE A 13 5.03 -7.32 -19.59
CA ILE A 13 5.35 -8.67 -19.10
C ILE A 13 4.08 -9.20 -18.41
N PHE A 14 3.44 -10.20 -19.02
CA PHE A 14 2.35 -10.94 -18.41
C PHE A 14 2.92 -11.82 -17.29
N ALA A 15 2.71 -11.43 -16.04
CA ALA A 15 3.06 -12.25 -14.89
C ALA A 15 1.78 -12.90 -14.34
N ASN A 16 1.63 -14.21 -14.53
CA ASN A 16 0.61 -14.95 -13.80
C ASN A 16 1.08 -15.06 -12.33
N PRO A 17 0.27 -14.62 -11.35
CA PRO A 17 0.61 -14.82 -9.96
C PRO A 17 0.67 -16.32 -9.67
N GLY A 18 1.61 -16.74 -8.82
CA GLY A 18 1.65 -18.13 -8.34
C GLY A 18 0.31 -18.53 -7.67
N PRO A 19 -0.01 -19.84 -7.58
CA PRO A 19 -1.33 -20.31 -7.13
C PRO A 19 -1.79 -19.75 -5.78
N GLU A 20 -0.88 -19.59 -4.82
CA GLU A 20 -1.19 -19.02 -3.50
C GLU A 20 -1.54 -17.53 -3.57
N LYS A 21 -0.75 -16.74 -4.32
CA LYS A 21 -1.03 -15.31 -4.55
C LYS A 21 -2.36 -15.13 -5.27
N LEU A 22 -2.66 -15.96 -6.27
CA LEU A 22 -3.92 -15.91 -6.98
C LEU A 22 -5.12 -16.11 -6.03
N LYS A 23 -5.08 -17.14 -5.17
CA LYS A 23 -6.12 -17.37 -4.15
C LYS A 23 -6.23 -16.19 -3.18
N PHE A 24 -5.11 -15.64 -2.75
CA PHE A 24 -5.09 -14.49 -1.84
C PHE A 24 -5.78 -13.27 -2.45
N TYR A 25 -5.53 -12.99 -3.73
CA TYR A 25 -6.17 -11.91 -4.49
C TYR A 25 -7.64 -12.19 -4.81
N GLN A 26 -7.99 -13.44 -5.12
CA GLN A 26 -9.37 -13.88 -5.35
C GLN A 26 -10.25 -13.73 -4.11
N GLY A 27 -9.66 -13.71 -2.91
CA GLY A 27 -10.36 -13.32 -1.69
C GLY A 27 -10.85 -11.85 -1.66
N VAL A 28 -10.54 -11.04 -2.68
CA VAL A 28 -11.09 -9.69 -2.90
C VAL A 28 -11.72 -9.58 -4.30
N PHE A 29 -11.02 -10.07 -5.33
CA PHE A 29 -11.49 -10.07 -6.71
C PHE A 29 -11.82 -11.50 -7.17
N LEU A 30 -13.05 -11.95 -6.87
CA LEU A 30 -13.49 -13.33 -7.13
C LEU A 30 -13.25 -13.80 -8.58
N ASP A 31 -13.46 -12.92 -9.56
CA ASP A 31 -13.33 -13.22 -10.99
C ASP A 31 -11.90 -13.01 -11.54
N LEU A 32 -10.90 -12.77 -10.68
CA LEU A 32 -9.52 -12.58 -11.11
C LEU A 32 -9.00 -13.84 -11.81
N ALA A 33 -8.50 -13.65 -13.03
CA ALA A 33 -7.85 -14.69 -13.82
C ALA A 33 -6.36 -14.42 -14.03
N LYS A 34 -5.97 -13.16 -14.22
CA LYS A 34 -4.58 -12.78 -14.47
C LYS A 34 -4.27 -11.35 -14.01
N THR A 35 -2.98 -11.03 -13.91
CA THR A 35 -2.50 -9.68 -13.62
C THR A 35 -1.51 -9.22 -14.67
N ASP A 36 -1.58 -7.95 -15.04
CA ASP A 36 -0.52 -7.28 -15.79
C ASP A 36 0.24 -6.35 -14.83
N SER A 37 1.57 -6.24 -14.96
CA SER A 37 2.36 -5.36 -14.11
C SER A 37 2.66 -4.03 -14.80
N LYS A 38 2.50 -2.93 -14.07
CA LYS A 38 2.94 -1.58 -14.48
C LYS A 38 3.96 -1.04 -13.50
N LYS A 39 5.06 -0.50 -14.03
CA LYS A 39 6.08 0.18 -13.21
C LYS A 39 5.57 1.53 -12.70
N ILE A 40 5.78 1.78 -11.42
CA ILE A 40 5.48 3.04 -10.72
C ILE A 40 6.63 3.38 -9.77
N PRO A 41 6.85 4.66 -9.42
CA PRO A 41 7.88 5.04 -8.46
C PRO A 41 7.55 4.55 -7.04
N ASP A 42 8.58 4.40 -6.20
CA ASP A 42 8.48 4.19 -4.74
C ASP A 42 9.25 5.29 -4.02
N PRO A 43 8.68 6.51 -3.88
CA PRO A 43 9.37 7.63 -3.25
C PRO A 43 9.39 7.53 -1.71
N ILE A 44 8.77 6.48 -1.14
CA ILE A 44 8.55 6.33 0.30
C ILE A 44 9.63 5.45 0.95
N SER A 45 10.14 4.45 0.22
CA SER A 45 11.26 3.62 0.67
C SER A 45 12.59 4.30 0.37
N ASP A 46 13.54 4.23 1.32
CA ASP A 46 14.92 4.68 1.07
C ASP A 46 15.58 3.89 -0.07
N ASN A 47 15.27 2.59 -0.14
CA ASN A 47 15.62 1.70 -1.25
C ASN A 47 14.33 1.30 -1.99
N PRO A 48 14.02 1.89 -3.15
CA PRO A 48 12.80 1.63 -3.92
C PRO A 48 12.63 0.16 -4.32
N ILE A 49 11.77 -0.57 -3.61
CA ILE A 49 11.45 -1.98 -3.91
C ILE A 49 9.99 -2.17 -4.30
N ASN A 50 9.10 -1.31 -3.83
CA ASN A 50 7.69 -1.39 -4.16
C ASN A 50 7.48 -0.67 -5.49
N THR A 51 7.90 -1.22 -6.63
CA THR A 51 7.88 -0.49 -7.92
C THR A 51 6.83 -1.00 -8.91
N GLU A 52 5.94 -1.90 -8.48
CA GLU A 52 4.93 -2.52 -9.33
C GLU A 52 3.50 -2.30 -8.86
N LEU A 53 2.65 -1.81 -9.76
CA LEU A 53 1.21 -1.80 -9.65
C LEU A 53 0.65 -2.91 -10.54
N LEU A 54 -0.16 -3.80 -9.99
CA LEU A 54 -0.79 -4.88 -10.75
C LEU A 54 -2.18 -4.43 -11.23
N VAL A 55 -2.46 -4.64 -12.50
CA VAL A 55 -3.79 -4.47 -13.10
C VAL A 55 -4.49 -5.83 -13.06
N ALA A 56 -5.52 -5.94 -12.24
CA ALA A 56 -6.31 -7.17 -12.08
C ALA A 56 -7.26 -7.33 -13.27
N LYS A 57 -7.22 -8.49 -13.94
CA LYS A 57 -8.08 -8.79 -15.11
C LYS A 57 -8.82 -10.10 -14.95
N ASN A 58 -10.07 -10.12 -15.41
CA ASN A 58 -10.86 -11.34 -15.50
C ASN A 58 -10.51 -12.18 -16.74
N SER A 59 -11.17 -13.33 -16.89
CA SER A 59 -10.99 -14.26 -18.01
C SER A 59 -11.30 -13.65 -19.38
N LYS A 60 -12.12 -12.59 -19.44
CA LYS A 60 -12.44 -11.82 -20.66
C LYS A 60 -11.46 -10.67 -20.91
N ASN A 61 -10.31 -10.64 -20.20
CA ASN A 61 -9.30 -9.59 -20.30
C ASN A 61 -9.79 -8.18 -19.88
N LYS A 62 -10.95 -8.09 -19.22
CA LYS A 62 -11.49 -6.82 -18.68
C LYS A 62 -10.79 -6.52 -17.35
N THR A 63 -10.33 -5.28 -17.18
CA THR A 63 -9.82 -4.78 -15.90
C THR A 63 -10.95 -4.79 -14.86
N ILE A 64 -10.71 -5.40 -13.71
CA ILE A 64 -11.65 -5.48 -12.59
C ILE A 64 -11.15 -4.72 -11.34
N GLY A 65 -9.90 -4.27 -11.35
CA GLY A 65 -9.33 -3.47 -10.27
C GLY A 65 -7.81 -3.38 -10.37
N TYR A 66 -7.20 -2.96 -9.28
CA TYR A 66 -5.76 -2.78 -9.14
C TYR A 66 -5.28 -3.34 -7.81
N ILE A 67 -4.07 -3.88 -7.80
CA ILE A 67 -3.47 -4.49 -6.61
C ILE A 67 -2.07 -3.91 -6.43
N ARG A 68 -1.75 -3.55 -5.20
CA ARG A 68 -0.45 -3.03 -4.84
C ARG A 68 0.12 -3.79 -3.64
N GLU A 69 1.16 -4.58 -3.88
CA GLU A 69 1.90 -5.28 -2.84
C GLU A 69 2.97 -4.35 -2.26
N ILE A 70 3.00 -4.22 -0.94
CA ILE A 70 3.95 -3.38 -0.21
C ILE A 70 4.71 -4.21 0.82
N THR A 71 6.03 -4.10 0.79
CA THR A 71 6.92 -4.46 1.89
C THR A 71 7.75 -3.24 2.24
N THR A 72 7.64 -2.77 3.47
CA THR A 72 8.35 -1.57 3.91
C THR A 72 8.76 -1.69 5.36
N THR A 73 9.75 -0.91 5.80
CA THR A 73 10.02 -0.77 7.24
C THR A 73 8.96 0.17 7.85
N THR A 74 8.90 0.24 9.17
CA THR A 74 8.13 1.30 9.83
C THR A 74 8.75 2.69 9.61
N GLY A 75 10.01 2.77 9.12
CA GLY A 75 10.82 3.99 9.10
C GLY A 75 11.35 4.41 10.46
N CYS A 76 11.26 3.53 11.46
CA CYS A 76 11.91 3.71 12.75
C CYS A 76 13.38 3.25 12.64
N ASN A 77 14.31 3.86 13.37
CA ASN A 77 15.70 3.39 13.49
C ASN A 77 15.87 2.30 14.56
N SER A 78 14.82 1.53 14.84
CA SER A 78 14.81 0.47 15.87
C SER A 78 14.42 -0.88 15.27
N GLU A 79 14.48 -1.94 16.08
CA GLU A 79 14.11 -3.32 15.71
C GLU A 79 12.58 -3.50 15.51
N CYS A 80 11.99 -2.73 14.59
CA CYS A 80 10.62 -2.87 14.17
C CYS A 80 10.50 -4.01 13.15
N LEU A 81 9.45 -4.84 13.26
CA LEU A 81 9.11 -5.79 12.19
C LEU A 81 8.72 -5.03 10.90
N PRO A 82 8.96 -5.62 9.72
CA PRO A 82 8.52 -5.04 8.46
C PRO A 82 6.99 -4.95 8.40
N VAL A 83 6.51 -3.88 7.78
CA VAL A 83 5.09 -3.65 7.51
C VAL A 83 4.79 -4.23 6.13
N ILE A 84 4.13 -5.39 6.10
CA ILE A 84 3.82 -6.12 4.87
C ILE A 84 2.31 -6.13 4.66
N PHE A 85 1.84 -5.58 3.54
CA PHE A 85 0.42 -5.48 3.23
C PHE A 85 0.16 -5.37 1.73
N THR A 86 -1.08 -5.59 1.35
CA THR A 86 -1.57 -5.48 -0.01
C THR A 86 -2.80 -4.60 -0.04
N LEU A 87 -2.77 -3.57 -0.89
CA LEU A 87 -3.87 -2.65 -1.12
C LEU A 87 -4.62 -3.07 -2.39
N PHE A 88 -5.94 -3.09 -2.32
CA PHE A 88 -6.83 -3.47 -3.42
C PHE A 88 -7.75 -2.30 -3.78
N TYR A 89 -7.77 -1.92 -5.05
CA TYR A 89 -8.55 -0.79 -5.55
C TYR A 89 -9.55 -1.25 -6.61
N ASN A 90 -10.76 -0.71 -6.61
CA ASN A 90 -11.74 -0.98 -7.66
C ASN A 90 -11.41 -0.21 -8.95
N GLN A 91 -12.25 -0.37 -9.97
CA GLN A 91 -12.12 0.34 -11.24
C GLN A 91 -12.21 1.86 -11.10
N ASP A 92 -12.93 2.35 -10.09
CA ASP A 92 -13.05 3.78 -9.75
C ASP A 92 -11.84 4.32 -8.96
N LYS A 93 -10.79 3.50 -8.82
CA LYS A 93 -9.53 3.85 -8.14
C LYS A 93 -9.73 4.10 -6.64
N VAL A 94 -10.81 3.58 -6.05
CA VAL A 94 -11.12 3.65 -4.62
C VAL A 94 -10.57 2.42 -3.92
N LEU A 95 -9.92 2.62 -2.77
CA LEU A 95 -9.44 1.52 -1.93
C LEU A 95 -10.65 0.70 -1.42
N VAL A 96 -10.67 -0.59 -1.72
CA VAL A 96 -11.73 -1.52 -1.32
C VAL A 96 -11.30 -2.36 -0.12
N LYS A 97 -10.03 -2.74 -0.07
CA LYS A 97 -9.51 -3.58 1.00
C LYS A 97 -8.02 -3.41 1.21
N LEU A 98 -7.62 -3.44 2.48
CA LEU A 98 -6.27 -3.77 2.90
C LEU A 98 -6.24 -5.21 3.41
N LYS A 99 -5.26 -6.00 2.98
CA LYS A 99 -4.96 -7.32 3.56
C LYS A 99 -3.49 -7.42 3.92
N SER A 100 -3.18 -8.22 4.93
CA SER A 100 -1.81 -8.58 5.29
C SER A 100 -1.77 -10.07 5.60
N ILE A 101 -0.90 -10.82 4.90
CA ILE A 101 -0.71 -12.25 5.16
C ILE A 101 -0.14 -12.50 6.57
N PRO A 102 0.95 -11.85 6.99
CA PRO A 102 1.45 -12.01 8.37
C PRO A 102 0.59 -11.28 9.42
N GLY A 103 -0.26 -10.36 8.99
CA GLY A 103 -0.99 -9.43 9.84
C GLY A 103 -0.13 -8.22 10.20
N LEU A 104 -0.78 -7.07 10.37
CA LEU A 104 -0.13 -5.85 10.83
C LEU A 104 0.16 -5.93 12.34
N THR A 105 1.25 -5.26 12.76
CA THR A 105 1.64 -5.18 14.17
C THR A 105 1.73 -3.73 14.65
N LYS A 106 1.51 -3.54 15.95
CA LYS A 106 1.70 -2.29 16.69
C LYS A 106 2.89 -2.41 17.65
N LYS A 107 3.07 -1.42 18.53
CA LYS A 107 4.14 -1.40 19.54
C LYS A 107 4.28 -2.74 20.26
N TYR A 108 5.53 -3.14 20.53
CA TYR A 108 5.90 -4.45 21.10
C TYR A 108 5.45 -5.65 20.26
N HIS A 109 5.40 -5.47 18.94
CA HIS A 109 5.00 -6.48 17.95
C HIS A 109 3.62 -7.11 18.21
N ALA A 110 2.77 -6.44 18.98
CA ALA A 110 1.41 -6.90 19.23
C ALA A 110 0.62 -6.90 17.91
N ARG A 111 -0.16 -7.95 17.65
CA ARG A 111 -0.97 -8.05 16.44
C ARG A 111 -2.10 -7.01 16.44
N PHE A 112 -2.47 -6.56 15.25
CA PHE A 112 -3.71 -5.82 15.04
C PHE A 112 -4.93 -6.71 15.35
N THR A 113 -5.89 -6.13 16.05
CA THR A 113 -7.23 -6.66 16.24
C THR A 113 -8.17 -6.19 15.13
N ASP A 114 -9.36 -6.76 15.03
CA ASP A 114 -10.36 -6.30 14.05
C ASP A 114 -10.72 -4.81 14.24
N LYS A 115 -10.78 -4.34 15.49
CA LYS A 115 -11.01 -2.91 15.80
C LYS A 115 -9.86 -2.03 15.31
N ASP A 116 -8.63 -2.52 15.38
CA ASP A 116 -7.47 -1.81 14.85
C ASP A 116 -7.56 -1.68 13.32
N TYR A 117 -7.96 -2.74 12.61
CA TYR A 117 -8.21 -2.69 11.17
C TYR A 117 -9.36 -1.75 10.80
N GLN A 118 -10.47 -1.77 11.55
CA GLN A 118 -11.59 -0.84 11.31
C GLN A 118 -11.16 0.62 11.47
N LYS A 119 -10.38 0.92 12.51
CA LYS A 119 -9.82 2.26 12.70
C LYS A 119 -8.84 2.62 11.57
N LEU A 120 -8.02 1.68 11.10
CA LEU A 120 -7.12 1.89 9.97
C LEU A 120 -7.91 2.18 8.69
N ASP A 121 -8.96 1.43 8.38
CA ASP A 121 -9.82 1.66 7.21
C ASP A 121 -10.40 3.09 7.23
N MET A 122 -10.87 3.56 8.40
CA MET A 122 -11.32 4.95 8.57
C MET A 122 -10.21 5.97 8.31
N ILE A 123 -9.00 5.74 8.83
CA ILE A 123 -7.84 6.62 8.61
C ILE A 123 -7.50 6.70 7.10
N LEU A 124 -7.48 5.57 6.41
CA LEU A 124 -7.15 5.53 4.97
C LEU A 124 -8.20 6.24 4.11
N ALA A 125 -9.46 6.19 4.52
CA ALA A 125 -10.55 6.90 3.84
C ALA A 125 -10.50 8.43 4.09
N LEU A 126 -10.16 8.85 5.31
CA LEU A 126 -10.10 10.26 5.68
C LEU A 126 -8.83 10.97 5.21
N ASN A 127 -7.71 10.23 5.09
CA ASN A 127 -6.38 10.77 4.81
C ASN A 127 -6.04 12.00 5.70
N PRO A 128 -5.81 11.82 7.01
CA PRO A 128 -5.64 12.93 7.94
C PRO A 128 -4.55 13.91 7.50
N GLU A 129 -4.89 15.19 7.43
CA GLU A 129 -3.97 16.27 7.03
C GLU A 129 -2.72 16.34 7.92
N ILE A 130 -2.82 15.88 9.17
CA ILE A 130 -1.68 15.85 10.09
C ILE A 130 -0.53 14.98 9.58
N PHE A 131 -0.80 13.95 8.77
CA PHE A 131 0.24 13.10 8.18
C PHE A 131 1.12 13.85 7.19
N LYS A 132 0.62 14.91 6.53
CA LYS A 132 1.42 15.73 5.62
C LYS A 132 2.48 16.56 6.35
N LYS A 133 2.34 16.72 7.66
CA LYS A 133 3.28 17.47 8.51
C LYS A 133 4.40 16.61 9.08
N VAL A 134 4.30 15.29 8.95
CA VAL A 134 5.28 14.35 9.51
C VAL A 134 6.46 14.26 8.55
N GLY A 135 7.63 14.75 8.97
CA GLY A 135 8.87 14.60 8.22
C GLY A 135 9.47 13.21 8.40
N HIS A 136 9.55 12.75 9.65
CA HIS A 136 10.04 11.44 10.02
C HIS A 136 9.07 10.72 10.99
N PRO A 137 8.83 9.39 10.85
CA PRO A 137 7.86 8.68 11.70
C PRO A 137 8.08 8.87 13.20
N THR A 138 9.34 8.97 13.66
CA THR A 138 9.68 9.17 15.08
C THR A 138 9.14 10.47 15.66
N GLU A 139 8.77 11.45 14.83
CA GLU A 139 8.12 12.68 15.30
C GLU A 139 6.74 12.41 15.92
N MET A 140 6.11 11.28 15.59
CA MET A 140 4.76 10.94 16.04
C MET A 140 4.70 10.32 17.45
N VAL A 141 5.84 10.02 18.05
CA VAL A 141 5.91 9.41 19.38
C VAL A 141 6.83 10.21 20.29
N ASP A 142 6.58 10.11 21.59
CA ASP A 142 7.49 10.56 22.62
C ASP A 142 8.76 9.70 22.62
N ALA A 143 9.93 10.34 22.64
CA ALA A 143 11.21 9.65 22.47
C ALA A 143 11.59 8.77 23.66
N ILE A 144 11.06 9.06 24.86
CA ILE A 144 11.40 8.35 26.10
C ILE A 144 10.44 7.18 26.30
N SER A 145 9.13 7.46 26.29
CA SER A 145 8.10 6.46 26.56
C SER A 145 7.70 5.65 25.33
N GLY A 146 7.96 6.17 24.12
CA GLY A 146 7.44 5.62 22.87
C GLY A 146 5.91 5.68 22.78
N ALA A 147 5.26 6.53 23.55
CA ALA A 147 3.82 6.77 23.45
C ALA A 147 3.52 7.65 22.24
N THR A 148 2.41 7.41 21.53
CA THR A 148 1.95 8.34 20.49
C THR A 148 1.73 9.72 21.09
N LYS A 149 2.24 10.79 20.45
CA LYS A 149 1.99 12.14 20.93
C LYS A 149 0.52 12.50 20.77
N LYS A 150 -0.01 13.27 21.73
CA LYS A 150 -1.43 13.65 21.83
C LYS A 150 -2.02 14.20 20.53
N GLU A 151 -1.24 14.96 19.76
CA GLU A 151 -1.69 15.55 18.50
C GLU A 151 -2.04 14.50 17.42
N PHE A 152 -1.41 13.32 17.45
CA PHE A 152 -1.64 12.26 16.46
C PHE A 152 -2.63 11.18 16.92
N GLU A 153 -2.99 11.14 18.21
CA GLU A 153 -3.73 10.01 18.81
C GLU A 153 -5.05 9.69 18.11
N ASN A 154 -5.75 10.72 17.60
CA ASN A 154 -7.02 10.54 16.92
C ASN A 154 -6.88 10.04 15.48
N ASP A 155 -5.71 10.24 14.88
CA ASP A 155 -5.44 10.01 13.46
C ASP A 155 -4.64 8.74 13.21
N VAL A 156 -4.30 7.99 14.27
CA VAL A 156 -3.59 6.72 14.19
C VAL A 156 -4.37 5.60 14.86
N VAL A 157 -4.05 4.36 14.52
CA VAL A 157 -4.37 3.23 15.36
C VAL A 157 -3.53 3.32 16.64
N LYS A 158 -4.16 3.18 17.81
CA LYS A 158 -3.49 3.28 19.12
C LYS A 158 -2.26 2.38 19.17
N ASN A 159 -1.12 2.95 19.58
CA ASN A 159 0.20 2.30 19.63
C ASN A 159 0.77 1.86 18.26
N ALA A 160 0.19 2.30 17.14
CA ALA A 160 0.62 1.93 15.80
C ALA A 160 0.80 3.15 14.89
N ALA A 161 1.32 4.26 15.45
CA ALA A 161 1.51 5.52 14.71
C ALA A 161 2.31 5.31 13.41
N TYR A 162 3.45 4.61 13.48
CA TYR A 162 4.30 4.39 12.32
C TYR A 162 3.63 3.51 11.25
N THR A 163 2.98 2.42 11.66
CA THR A 163 2.23 1.55 10.74
C THR A 163 1.10 2.31 10.07
N SER A 164 0.35 3.11 10.83
CA SER A 164 -0.76 3.92 10.31
C SER A 164 -0.28 4.92 9.26
N LEU A 165 0.81 5.64 9.56
CA LEU A 165 1.44 6.57 8.62
C LEU A 165 1.90 5.84 7.35
N ARG A 166 2.68 4.77 7.49
CA ARG A 166 3.26 4.04 6.34
C ARG A 166 2.19 3.51 5.40
N VAL A 167 1.14 2.88 5.94
CA VAL A 167 0.03 2.39 5.12
C VAL A 167 -0.69 3.55 4.42
N ASN A 168 -0.93 4.67 5.11
CA ASN A 168 -1.57 5.83 4.49
C ASN A 168 -0.72 6.45 3.38
N LEU A 169 0.58 6.63 3.59
CA LEU A 169 1.49 7.17 2.58
C LEU A 169 1.44 6.33 1.30
N TYR A 170 1.54 5.01 1.42
CA TYR A 170 1.43 4.12 0.27
C TYR A 170 0.05 4.12 -0.38
N ASN A 171 -1.02 4.26 0.41
CA ASN A 171 -2.36 4.41 -0.13
C ASN A 171 -2.50 5.67 -0.98
N GLN A 172 -2.08 6.82 -0.47
CA GLN A 172 -2.17 8.09 -1.20
C GLN A 172 -1.28 8.09 -2.45
N GLN A 173 -0.04 7.60 -2.32
CA GLN A 173 0.87 7.47 -3.46
C GLN A 173 0.27 6.55 -4.55
N THR A 174 -0.35 5.44 -4.17
CA THR A 174 -0.99 4.54 -5.13
C THR A 174 -2.18 5.21 -5.81
N ILE A 175 -3.03 5.93 -5.06
CA ILE A 175 -4.15 6.70 -5.63
C ILE A 175 -3.66 7.75 -6.63
N GLU A 176 -2.57 8.44 -6.33
CA GLU A 176 -1.94 9.41 -7.24
C GLU A 176 -1.46 8.74 -8.53
N GLU A 177 -0.79 7.59 -8.45
CA GLU A 177 -0.36 6.84 -9.64
C GLU A 177 -1.55 6.30 -10.44
N LEU A 178 -2.60 5.82 -9.77
CA LEU A 178 -3.83 5.37 -10.43
C LEU A 178 -4.52 6.51 -11.20
N LYS A 179 -4.49 7.73 -10.67
CA LYS A 179 -5.05 8.90 -11.35
C LYS A 179 -4.32 9.20 -12.65
N LYS A 180 -3.01 8.94 -12.75
CA LYS A 180 -2.20 9.14 -13.97
C LYS A 180 -2.45 8.08 -15.06
N LEU A 181 -3.15 6.99 -14.76
CA LEU A 181 -3.32 5.89 -15.72
C LEU A 181 -4.23 6.22 -16.90
N PHE A 182 -5.04 7.29 -16.81
CA PHE A 182 -5.98 7.73 -17.83
C PHE A 182 -6.21 9.23 -17.69
#